data_AF-A0A1B0AKT1-F1
#
_entry.id   AF-A0A1B0AKT1-F1
#
_cell.length_a   1.000
_cell.length_b   1.000
_cell.length_c   1.000
_cell.angle_alpha   90.00
_cell.angle_beta   90.00
_cell.angle_gamma   90.00
#
_symmetry.space_group_name_H-M   'P 1'
#
loop_
_entity.id
_entity.type
_entity.pdbx_description
1 polymer ?
#
loop_
_entity_poly.entity_id
_entity_poly.type
_entity_poly.pdbx_seq_one_letter_code
_entity_poly.pdbx_strand_id
1 'polypeptide(L)'
;MYCDMHAHSRTHNIFVYGCENKRNAEKKLSEQVFPLMMHKNVADKFSFENCKFKVQRSKEGTGRIVVWMLGITNSYTLEASFGGSTLGSRKGTHFSTMDYEHMGRVFCETLLDYSDENPNKVKKQTKLIKMIKKIRKREKREQKALKLKKLNDQECIIEEKLKVKQSLDESLS
;
A
#
# COMPACT_ATOMS: atom_id res chain seq x y z
N MET A 1 17.03 8.02 -6.26
CA MET A 1 15.99 7.37 -5.43
C MET A 1 16.53 7.22 -4.02
N TYR A 2 15.67 7.28 -3.00
CA TYR A 2 16.02 6.99 -1.60
C TYR A 2 15.17 5.82 -1.09
N CYS A 3 15.79 4.86 -0.41
CA CYS A 3 15.09 3.72 0.20
C CYS A 3 15.74 3.37 1.54
N ASP A 4 14.94 3.46 2.60
CA ASP A 4 15.29 3.07 3.96
C ASP A 4 14.69 1.69 4.25
N MET A 5 15.51 0.66 4.48
CA MET A 5 15.05 -0.72 4.56
C MET A 5 14.88 -1.17 6.01
N HIS A 6 13.69 -1.65 6.34
CA HIS A 6 13.27 -2.06 7.68
C HIS A 6 12.63 -3.45 7.65
N ALA A 7 12.58 -4.06 8.83
CA ALA A 7 11.82 -5.27 9.06
C ALA A 7 10.49 -4.95 9.77
N HIS A 8 9.43 -5.64 9.36
CA HIS A 8 8.07 -5.39 9.85
C HIS A 8 7.50 -6.62 10.55
N SER A 9 7.19 -6.50 11.84
CA SER A 9 6.82 -7.65 12.68
C SER A 9 5.37 -8.11 12.60
N ARG A 10 4.46 -7.25 12.12
CA ARG A 10 3.00 -7.52 12.19
C ARG A 10 2.37 -7.84 10.84
N THR A 11 2.62 -6.99 9.86
CA THR A 11 2.07 -7.11 8.50
C THR A 11 2.91 -8.10 7.69
N HIS A 12 2.26 -9.00 6.97
CA HIS A 12 2.87 -9.92 6.03
C HIS A 12 3.25 -9.23 4.71
N ASN A 13 4.05 -9.90 3.88
CA ASN A 13 4.56 -9.41 2.60
C ASN A 13 5.63 -8.30 2.76
N ILE A 14 6.20 -7.91 1.62
CA ILE A 14 7.11 -6.78 1.50
C ILE A 14 6.33 -5.64 0.85
N PHE A 15 6.47 -4.42 1.37
CA PHE A 15 5.76 -3.25 0.85
C PHE A 15 6.52 -1.97 1.18
N VAL A 16 6.04 -0.82 0.68
CA VAL A 16 6.67 0.48 0.98
C VAL A 16 5.71 1.48 1.59
N TYR A 17 6.25 2.30 2.48
CA TYR A 17 5.71 3.62 2.76
C TYR A 17 6.41 4.65 1.87
N GLY A 18 5.63 5.44 1.12
CA GLY A 18 6.13 6.54 0.29
C GLY A 18 5.46 7.87 0.64
N CYS A 19 5.70 8.88 -0.20
CA CYS A 19 5.19 10.23 -0.02
C CYS A 19 4.41 10.68 -1.27
N GLU A 20 3.09 10.85 -1.13
CA GLU A 20 2.22 11.25 -2.24
C GLU A 20 2.51 12.67 -2.72
N ASN A 21 2.63 12.86 -4.04
CA ASN A 21 2.85 14.17 -4.65
C ASN A 21 1.52 14.89 -4.87
N LYS A 22 0.88 15.36 -3.79
CA LYS A 22 -0.41 16.07 -3.88
C LYS A 22 -0.32 17.45 -4.54
N ARG A 23 0.81 18.14 -4.35
CA ARG A 23 0.98 19.55 -4.76
C ARG A 23 1.42 19.71 -6.21
N ASN A 24 2.02 18.67 -6.82
CA ASN A 24 2.48 18.71 -8.20
C ASN A 24 1.61 17.80 -9.07
N ALA A 25 0.77 18.41 -9.92
CA ALA A 25 -0.16 17.69 -10.79
C ALA A 25 0.55 16.85 -11.86
N GLU A 26 1.70 17.30 -12.36
CA GLU A 26 2.50 16.62 -13.38
C GLU A 26 3.15 15.35 -12.83
N LYS A 27 3.59 15.39 -11.57
CA LYS A 27 4.21 14.26 -10.87
C LYS A 27 3.20 13.37 -10.13
N LYS A 28 1.89 13.59 -10.31
CA LYS A 28 0.85 12.87 -9.58
C LYS A 28 0.94 11.36 -9.84
N LEU A 29 1.08 10.58 -8.77
CA LEU A 29 1.23 9.11 -8.75
C LEU A 29 2.57 8.58 -9.29
N SER A 30 3.52 9.45 -9.66
CA SER A 30 4.84 9.02 -10.14
C SER A 30 5.59 8.19 -9.09
N GLU A 31 5.41 8.54 -7.80
CA GLU A 31 5.96 7.83 -6.65
C GLU A 31 5.45 6.39 -6.49
N GLN A 32 4.42 6.01 -7.25
CA GLN A 32 3.79 4.69 -7.16
C GLN A 32 4.17 3.79 -8.33
N VAL A 33 4.86 4.32 -9.35
CA VAL A 33 5.27 3.55 -10.52
C VAL A 33 6.29 2.48 -10.13
N PHE A 34 7.33 2.86 -9.40
CA PHE A 34 8.38 1.93 -8.97
C PHE A 34 7.82 0.80 -8.07
N PRO A 35 7.03 1.08 -7.02
CA PRO A 35 6.38 0.01 -6.25
C PRO A 35 5.44 -0.88 -7.07
N LEU A 36 4.75 -0.35 -8.10
CA LEU A 36 3.93 -1.18 -8.98
C LEU A 36 4.79 -2.07 -9.90
N MET A 37 5.97 -1.60 -10.32
CA MET A 37 6.93 -2.44 -11.05
C MET A 37 7.45 -3.58 -10.17
N MET A 38 7.80 -3.28 -8.92
CA MET A 38 8.21 -4.29 -7.93
C MET A 38 7.14 -5.37 -7.75
N HIS A 39 5.88 -4.96 -7.56
CA HIS A 39 4.76 -5.90 -7.46
C HIS A 39 4.59 -6.79 -8.69
N LYS A 40 4.86 -6.26 -9.90
CA LYS A 40 4.80 -7.04 -11.13
C LYS A 40 5.97 -8.03 -11.27
N ASN A 41 7.14 -7.67 -10.75
CA ASN A 41 8.35 -8.48 -10.90
C ASN A 41 8.47 -9.54 -9.80
N VAL A 42 7.88 -9.33 -8.62
CA VAL A 42 7.90 -10.28 -7.50
C VAL A 42 6.55 -10.31 -6.77
N ALA A 43 5.51 -10.70 -7.51
CA ALA A 43 4.11 -10.69 -7.06
C ALA A 43 3.80 -11.64 -5.89
N ASP A 44 4.67 -12.61 -5.63
CA ASP A 44 4.57 -13.58 -4.54
C ASP A 44 5.19 -13.08 -3.23
N LYS A 45 5.88 -11.93 -3.21
CA LYS A 45 6.48 -11.35 -2.00
C LYS A 45 6.11 -9.89 -1.80
N PHE A 46 6.06 -9.09 -2.87
CA PHE A 46 5.79 -7.65 -2.78
C PHE A 46 4.31 -7.32 -3.01
N SER A 47 3.65 -6.66 -2.05
CA SER A 47 2.26 -6.21 -2.17
C SER A 47 2.17 -4.71 -2.44
N PHE A 48 1.62 -4.35 -3.60
CA PHE A 48 1.32 -2.96 -3.92
C PHE A 48 0.13 -2.43 -3.09
N GLU A 49 -0.81 -3.29 -2.74
CA GLU A 49 -1.99 -2.99 -1.93
C GLU A 49 -1.61 -2.58 -0.49
N ASN A 50 -0.57 -3.22 0.05
CA ASN A 50 -0.02 -2.90 1.36
C ASN A 50 0.73 -1.55 1.36
N CYS A 51 1.19 -1.07 0.19
CA CYS A 51 1.89 0.21 0.10
C CYS A 51 1.00 1.40 0.48
N LYS A 52 1.56 2.36 1.24
CA LYS A 52 0.86 3.60 1.63
C LYS A 52 1.69 4.83 1.27
N PHE A 53 1.02 5.83 0.70
CA PHE A 53 1.67 7.06 0.23
C PHE A 53 1.18 8.31 0.97
N LYS A 54 0.10 8.21 1.73
CA LYS A 54 -0.44 9.32 2.50
C LYS A 54 0.53 9.66 3.64
N VAL A 55 1.04 10.89 3.62
CA VAL A 55 1.89 11.44 4.69
C VAL A 55 1.04 11.69 5.94
N GLN A 56 1.55 11.26 7.09
CA GLN A 56 0.93 11.48 8.41
C GLN A 56 1.82 12.40 9.23
N ARG A 57 1.22 13.34 9.96
CA ARG A 57 1.94 14.32 10.79
C ARG A 57 2.90 13.66 11.79
N SER A 58 2.48 12.56 12.40
CA SER A 58 3.28 11.77 13.34
C SER A 58 4.52 11.12 12.73
N LYS A 59 4.70 11.18 11.40
CA LYS A 59 5.82 10.57 10.67
C LYS A 59 6.70 11.62 9.97
N GLU A 60 6.47 12.91 10.17
CA GLU A 60 7.21 13.99 9.48
C GLU A 60 8.73 13.92 9.66
N GLY A 61 9.20 13.43 10.82
CA GLY A 61 10.63 13.25 11.11
C GLY A 61 11.27 11.98 10.51
N THR A 62 10.52 11.14 9.78
CA THR A 62 11.09 9.92 9.18
C THR A 62 11.96 10.25 7.97
N GLY A 63 13.03 9.47 7.77
CA GLY A 63 14.01 9.70 6.69
C GLY A 63 13.38 9.86 5.31
N ARG A 64 12.40 9.01 4.95
CA ARG A 64 11.71 9.13 3.65
C ARG A 64 11.01 10.49 3.45
N ILE A 65 10.46 11.09 4.50
CA ILE A 65 9.73 12.37 4.40
C ILE A 65 10.72 13.52 4.32
N VAL A 66 11.80 13.49 5.13
CA VAL A 66 12.89 14.47 5.05
C VAL A 66 13.50 14.48 3.64
N VAL A 67 13.86 13.32 3.11
CA VAL A 67 14.48 13.21 1.79
C VAL A 67 13.50 13.56 0.65
N TRP A 68 12.21 13.27 0.82
CA TRP A 68 11.17 13.74 -0.10
C TRP A 68 11.04 15.28 -0.11
N MET A 69 11.12 15.94 1.05
CA MET A 69 11.12 17.40 1.15
C MET A 69 12.35 18.04 0.51
N LEU A 70 13.46 17.31 0.41
CA LEU A 70 14.66 17.72 -0.35
C LEU A 70 14.52 17.53 -1.87
N GLY A 71 13.33 17.12 -2.36
CA GLY A 71 13.02 17.05 -3.79
C GLY A 71 13.15 15.66 -4.41
N ILE A 72 13.56 14.63 -3.65
CA ILE A 72 13.63 13.25 -4.15
C ILE A 72 12.24 12.62 -4.10
N THR A 73 11.55 12.60 -5.24
CA THR A 73 10.17 12.08 -5.37
C THR A 73 10.03 10.63 -4.91
N ASN A 74 10.95 9.76 -5.35
CA ASN A 74 10.95 8.35 -5.01
C ASN A 74 11.75 8.15 -3.71
N SER A 75 11.09 8.47 -2.59
CA SER A 75 11.62 8.30 -1.24
C SER A 75 10.74 7.33 -0.47
N TYR A 76 11.33 6.21 -0.06
CA TYR A 76 10.58 5.10 0.53
C TYR A 76 11.17 4.64 1.87
N THR A 77 10.29 4.11 2.71
CA THR A 77 10.65 3.12 3.73
C THR A 77 10.16 1.77 3.19
N LEU A 78 11.06 0.82 2.95
CA LEU A 78 10.73 -0.55 2.58
C LEU A 78 10.59 -1.40 3.83
N GLU A 79 9.48 -2.09 3.96
CA GLU A 79 9.11 -2.88 5.12
C GLU A 79 9.04 -4.34 4.71
N ALA A 80 9.99 -5.14 5.18
CA ALA A 80 10.07 -6.57 4.88
C ALA A 80 9.52 -7.39 6.07
N SER A 81 8.46 -8.17 5.84
CA SER A 81 7.83 -8.93 6.93
C SER A 81 8.73 -10.00 7.53
N PHE A 82 8.65 -10.23 8.85
CA PHE A 82 9.17 -11.44 9.49
C PHE A 82 8.26 -12.68 9.30
N GLY A 83 6.97 -12.47 9.02
CA GLY A 83 5.95 -13.53 8.93
C GLY A 83 5.82 -14.18 7.55
N GLY A 84 6.55 -13.70 6.54
CA GLY A 84 6.50 -14.24 5.18
C GLY A 84 5.38 -13.69 4.31
N SER A 85 4.87 -14.50 3.38
CA SER A 85 3.95 -14.06 2.33
C SER A 85 2.53 -14.60 2.50
N THR A 86 1.55 -13.75 2.19
CA THR A 86 0.14 -14.11 2.00
C THR A 86 -0.27 -14.11 0.52
N LEU A 87 0.70 -13.98 -0.39
CA LEU A 87 0.47 -13.78 -1.83
C LEU A 87 0.88 -15.00 -2.65
N GLY A 88 0.11 -15.25 -3.71
CA GLY A 88 0.47 -16.18 -4.78
C GLY A 88 0.89 -17.56 -4.30
N SER A 89 1.89 -18.13 -4.98
CA SER A 89 2.46 -19.45 -4.70
C SER A 89 3.16 -19.57 -3.34
N ARG A 90 3.51 -18.44 -2.73
CA ARG A 90 4.18 -18.36 -1.42
C ARG A 90 3.23 -18.13 -0.25
N LYS A 91 1.91 -18.12 -0.50
CA LYS A 91 0.91 -17.87 0.54
C LYS A 91 1.05 -18.88 1.68
N GLY A 92 1.18 -18.37 2.91
CA GLY A 92 1.31 -19.17 4.12
C GLY A 92 2.74 -19.67 4.40
N THR A 93 3.74 -19.17 3.65
CA THR A 93 5.15 -19.54 3.86
C THR A 93 5.92 -18.38 4.50
N HIS A 94 6.88 -18.72 5.37
CA HIS A 94 7.83 -17.75 5.92
C HIS A 94 8.83 -17.28 4.86
N PHE A 95 9.41 -16.09 5.05
CA PHE A 95 10.56 -15.65 4.26
C PHE A 95 11.84 -16.23 4.83
N SER A 96 12.69 -16.70 3.94
CA SER A 96 14.07 -17.10 4.21
C SER A 96 15.03 -15.97 3.83
N THR A 97 16.30 -16.09 4.22
CA THR A 97 17.36 -15.18 3.76
C THR A 97 17.41 -15.07 2.25
N MET A 98 17.24 -16.19 1.53
CA MET A 98 17.21 -16.22 0.06
C MET A 98 16.06 -15.38 -0.52
N ASP A 99 14.93 -15.27 0.19
CA ASP A 99 13.81 -14.43 -0.25
C ASP A 99 14.13 -12.95 -0.16
N TYR A 100 14.82 -12.54 0.92
CA TYR A 100 15.25 -11.16 1.08
C TYR A 100 16.38 -10.80 0.11
N GLU A 101 17.32 -11.72 -0.14
CA GLU A 101 18.36 -11.54 -1.17
C GLU A 101 17.75 -11.42 -2.57
N HIS A 102 16.80 -12.31 -2.91
CA HIS A 102 16.07 -12.23 -4.16
C HIS A 102 15.28 -10.92 -4.27
N MET A 103 14.65 -10.46 -3.19
CA MET A 103 13.98 -9.17 -3.15
C MET A 103 14.95 -8.01 -3.43
N GLY A 104 16.16 -8.04 -2.85
CA GLY A 104 17.23 -7.07 -3.11
C GLY A 104 17.69 -7.08 -4.57
N ARG A 105 17.88 -8.28 -5.15
CA ARG A 105 18.19 -8.42 -6.58
C ARG A 105 17.12 -7.80 -7.47
N VAL A 106 15.85 -8.18 -7.26
CA VAL A 106 14.72 -7.64 -8.05
C VAL A 106 14.58 -6.14 -7.86
N PHE A 107 14.89 -5.61 -6.67
CA PHE A 107 14.91 -4.16 -6.43
C PHE A 107 15.92 -3.46 -7.35
N CYS A 108 17.16 -3.96 -7.42
CA CYS A 108 18.20 -3.39 -8.28
C CYS A 108 17.87 -3.53 -9.77
N GLU A 109 17.41 -4.70 -10.21
CA GLU A 109 16.98 -4.94 -11.60
C GLU A 109 15.83 -4.00 -11.99
N THR A 110 14.84 -3.82 -11.10
CA THR A 110 13.72 -2.90 -11.32
C THR A 110 14.17 -1.44 -11.32
N LEU A 111 15.19 -1.09 -10.53
CA LEU A 111 15.74 0.28 -10.49
C LEU A 111 16.44 0.63 -11.80
N LEU A 112 17.21 -0.31 -12.36
CA LEU A 112 17.81 -0.15 -13.69
C LEU A 112 16.70 0.07 -14.74
N ASP A 113 15.68 -0.78 -14.74
CA ASP A 113 14.54 -0.69 -15.65
C ASP A 113 13.72 0.59 -15.50
N TYR A 114 13.64 1.13 -14.28
CA TYR A 114 12.93 2.36 -13.97
C TYR A 114 13.71 3.61 -14.39
N SER A 115 15.04 3.55 -14.32
CA SER A 115 15.94 4.66 -14.67
C SER A 115 16.25 4.72 -16.17
N ASP A 116 15.87 3.69 -16.93
CA ASP A 116 16.03 3.64 -18.38
C ASP A 116 15.07 4.61 -19.09
N GLU A 117 15.64 5.63 -19.74
CA GLU A 117 14.94 6.68 -20.49
C GLU A 117 14.52 6.24 -21.90
N ASN A 118 14.74 4.98 -22.28
CA ASN A 118 14.29 4.45 -23.55
C ASN A 118 12.79 4.79 -23.78
N PRO A 119 12.41 5.35 -24.95
CA PRO A 119 11.04 5.77 -25.22
C PRO A 119 9.98 4.69 -24.96
N ASN A 120 10.33 3.41 -25.14
CA ASN A 120 9.43 2.30 -24.87
C ASN A 120 9.21 2.08 -23.36
N LYS A 121 10.24 2.29 -22.53
CA LYS A 121 10.14 2.23 -21.06
C LYS A 121 9.34 3.41 -20.54
N VAL A 122 9.56 4.62 -21.05
CA VAL A 122 8.75 5.82 -20.73
C VAL A 122 7.26 5.61 -21.08
N LYS A 123 6.98 5.04 -22.26
CA LYS A 123 5.61 4.65 -22.65
C LYS A 123 5.02 3.60 -21.68
N LYS A 124 5.81 2.62 -21.24
CA LYS A 124 5.40 1.62 -20.24
C LYS A 124 5.07 2.27 -18.91
N GLN A 125 5.90 3.20 -18.41
CA GLN A 125 5.62 3.94 -17.17
C GLN A 125 4.31 4.74 -17.26
N THR A 126 4.05 5.38 -18.40
CA THR A 126 2.77 6.09 -18.65
C THR A 126 1.58 5.14 -18.57
N LYS A 127 1.70 3.92 -19.09
CA LYS A 127 0.66 2.87 -18.96
C LYS A 127 0.47 2.46 -17.49
N LEU A 128 1.56 2.30 -16.73
CA LEU A 128 1.51 1.98 -15.30
C LEU A 128 0.78 3.07 -14.51
N ILE A 129 1.05 4.36 -14.77
CA ILE A 129 0.31 5.48 -14.15
C ILE A 129 -1.19 5.37 -14.42
N LYS A 130 -1.60 5.04 -15.65
CA LYS A 130 -3.02 4.81 -15.98
C LYS A 130 -3.60 3.63 -15.18
N MET A 131 -2.85 2.55 -14.99
CA MET A 131 -3.28 1.42 -14.14
C MET A 131 -3.41 1.84 -12.67
N ILE A 132 -2.44 2.58 -12.12
CA ILE A 132 -2.48 3.09 -10.75
C ILE A 132 -3.71 3.97 -10.53
N LYS A 133 -4.03 4.87 -11.48
CA LYS A 133 -5.26 5.68 -11.44
C LYS A 133 -6.52 4.80 -11.33
N LYS A 134 -6.59 3.70 -12.07
CA LYS A 134 -7.71 2.74 -12.00
C LYS A 134 -7.75 2.02 -10.65
N ILE A 135 -6.61 1.54 -10.15
CA ILE A 135 -6.48 0.89 -8.83
C ILE A 135 -6.97 1.84 -7.73
N ARG A 136 -6.44 3.07 -7.65
CA ARG A 136 -6.85 4.06 -6.63
C ARG A 136 -8.31 4.44 -6.72
N LYS A 137 -8.88 4.52 -7.93
CA LYS A 137 -10.31 4.78 -8.13
C LYS A 137 -11.16 3.62 -7.60
N ARG A 138 -10.73 2.38 -7.82
CA ARG A 138 -11.39 1.17 -7.31
C ARG A 138 -11.32 1.10 -5.78
N GLU A 139 -10.14 1.25 -5.20
CA GLU A 139 -9.95 1.26 -3.73
C GLU A 139 -10.83 2.32 -3.06
N LYS A 140 -10.94 3.52 -3.64
CA LYS A 140 -11.80 4.58 -3.08
C LYS A 140 -13.29 4.20 -3.10
N ARG A 141 -13.74 3.48 -4.13
CA ARG A 141 -15.13 2.98 -4.21
C ARG A 141 -15.37 1.88 -3.17
N GLU A 142 -14.44 0.94 -3.05
CA GLU A 142 -14.51 -0.15 -2.08
C GLU A 142 -14.50 0.38 -0.64
N GLN A 143 -13.64 1.36 -0.33
CA GLN A 143 -13.63 2.02 0.98
C GLN A 143 -14.95 2.75 1.28
N LYS A 144 -15.55 3.42 0.30
CA LYS A 144 -16.86 4.06 0.45
C LYS A 144 -17.96 3.03 0.73
N ALA A 145 -17.98 1.93 -0.02
CA ALA A 145 -18.94 0.84 0.16
C ALA A 145 -18.78 0.18 1.55
N LEU A 146 -17.55 -0.07 1.98
CA LEU A 146 -17.28 -0.65 3.31
C LEU A 146 -17.71 0.29 4.44
N LYS A 147 -17.50 1.60 4.29
CA LYS A 147 -17.95 2.59 5.27
C LYS A 147 -19.47 2.65 5.36
N LEU A 148 -20.17 2.59 4.22
CA LEU A 148 -21.62 2.55 4.18
C LEU A 148 -22.16 1.26 4.83
N LYS A 149 -21.57 0.11 4.49
CA LYS A 149 -21.94 -1.17 5.11
C LYS A 149 -21.79 -1.13 6.64
N LYS A 150 -20.67 -0.62 7.15
CA LYS A 150 -20.45 -0.47 8.60
C LYS A 150 -21.47 0.45 9.28
N LEU A 151 -21.93 1.49 8.60
CA LEU A 151 -22.95 2.39 9.13
C LEU A 151 -24.29 1.66 9.23
N ASN A 152 -24.70 0.97 8.16
CA ASN A 152 -25.92 0.17 8.15
C ASN A 152 -25.87 -0.96 9.20
N ASP A 153 -24.75 -1.67 9.31
CA ASP A 153 -24.58 -2.73 10.32
C ASP A 153 -24.72 -2.15 11.74
N GLN A 154 -24.21 -0.93 11.98
CA GLN A 154 -24.32 -0.25 13.26
C GLN A 154 -25.75 0.22 13.57
N GLU A 155 -26.49 0.70 12.56
CA GLU A 155 -27.91 1.03 12.68
C GLU A 155 -28.75 -0.22 13.02
N CYS A 156 -28.52 -1.35 12.33
CA CYS A 156 -29.20 -2.61 12.64
C CYS A 156 -28.96 -3.06 14.09
N ILE A 157 -27.72 -2.99 14.59
CA ILE A 157 -27.39 -3.33 15.98
C ILE A 157 -28.13 -2.42 16.97
N ILE A 158 -28.28 -1.13 16.66
CA ILE A 158 -29.00 -0.18 17.52
C ILE A 158 -30.50 -0.52 17.55
N GLU A 159 -31.11 -0.79 16.40
CA GLU A 159 -32.53 -1.17 16.31
C GLU A 159 -32.83 -2.47 17.07
N GLU A 160 -31.98 -3.49 16.95
CA GLU A 160 -32.11 -4.74 17.70
C GLU A 160 -32.05 -4.49 19.21
N LYS A 161 -31.11 -3.67 19.67
CA LYS A 161 -31.00 -3.32 21.10
C LYS A 161 -32.20 -2.55 21.61
N LEU A 162 -32.78 -1.65 20.81
CA LEU A 162 -34.01 -0.95 21.17
C LEU A 162 -35.19 -1.91 21.31
N LYS A 163 -35.37 -2.84 20.36
CA LYS A 163 -36.45 -3.85 20.42
C LYS A 163 -36.33 -4.73 21.65
N VAL A 164 -35.13 -5.21 21.96
CA VAL A 164 -34.87 -6.01 23.18
C VAL A 164 -35.22 -5.21 24.44
N LYS A 165 -34.81 -3.95 24.51
CA LYS A 165 -35.13 -3.08 25.66
C LYS A 165 -36.64 -2.88 25.82
N GLN A 166 -37.35 -2.60 24.73
CA GLN A 166 -38.82 -2.47 24.76
C GLN A 166 -39.51 -3.75 25.23
N SER A 167 -39.07 -4.92 24.77
CA SER A 167 -39.64 -6.21 25.21
C SER A 167 -39.38 -6.53 26.69
N LEU A 168 -38.24 -6.08 27.23
CA LEU A 168 -37.92 -6.23 28.66
C LEU A 168 -38.80 -5.32 29.51
N ASP A 169 -38.99 -4.07 29.08
CA ASP A 169 -39.83 -3.09 29.78
C ASP A 169 -41.30 -3.55 29.80
N GLU A 170 -41.82 -4.17 28.73
CA GLU A 170 -43.18 -4.77 28.69
C GLU A 170 -43.32 -6.03 29.57
N SER A 171 -42.25 -6.79 29.80
CA SER A 171 -42.28 -8.00 30.63
C SER A 171 -42.22 -7.73 32.15
N LEU A 172 -41.87 -6.50 32.53
CA LEU A 172 -41.73 -6.05 33.92
C LEU A 172 -42.93 -5.23 34.41
N SER A 173 -43.88 -4.92 33.54
CA SER A 173 -45.15 -4.23 33.82
C SER A 173 -46.31 -5.20 33.93
#